data_AF-A0A9N9WMD8-F1
#
_entry.id   AF-A0A9N9WMD8-F1
#
_cell.length_a   1.000
_cell.length_b   1.000
_cell.length_c   1.000
_cell.angle_alpha   90.00
_cell.angle_beta   90.00
_cell.angle_gamma   90.00
#
_symmetry.space_group_name_H-M   'P 1'
#
loop_
_entity.id
_entity.type
_entity.pdbx_description
1 polymer ?
#
loop_
_entity_poly.entity_id
_entity_poly.type
_entity_poly.pdbx_seq_one_letter_code
_entity_poly.pdbx_strand_id
1 'polypeptide(L)'
;MADTLAETVQKTVENITENANVKIPATSEGMFIAYSSLVIMALLPIFFGSKRSLSNQKEHKASDSTEKPDIMTKKDAMMFPIIASCALFGLYIFFKLFSKEYINLLLTGYFFVLGVLALSHLLAPVISKLVPSSIPYVPFHIKFTKGTNEDLIDYKFTSYDIVCLVISTTIGVWYLFKKHWIANNLFGLAFALNGVELLYLNNVITGCILLGGLFVYDIFWVFGTNVMVTVAKSFEAPIKLVFPQDLLEKGLGASNFAMLGLGDIVIPGIFIALLLRYDYSLKRNSSLYFYATFIAYFMGLMATIFVMHVYKHAQPALLYLVPACVITPIFIAMIRGDLKTLFAYEDHPEEKTDEKEVKEKSKPEQSKTEKKKTK
;
A
#
# COMPACT_ATOMS: atom_id res chain seq x y z
N MET A 1 -35.13 49.62 3.65
CA MET A 1 -35.97 48.62 4.35
C MET A 1 -36.17 47.34 3.54
N ALA A 2 -36.26 47.39 2.20
CA ALA A 2 -36.41 46.18 1.37
C ALA A 2 -35.15 45.29 1.34
N ASP A 3 -33.95 45.88 1.26
CA ASP A 3 -32.70 45.11 1.18
C ASP A 3 -32.34 44.37 2.49
N THR A 4 -32.68 44.97 3.63
CA THR A 4 -32.51 44.36 4.96
C THR A 4 -33.46 43.18 5.19
N LEU A 5 -34.66 43.21 4.58
CA LEU A 5 -35.61 42.09 4.64
C LEU A 5 -35.16 40.95 3.72
N ALA A 6 -34.61 41.25 2.55
CA ALA A 6 -34.05 40.24 1.65
C ALA A 6 -32.83 39.52 2.29
N GLU A 7 -31.90 40.25 2.91
CA GLU A 7 -30.78 39.64 3.63
C GLU A 7 -31.21 38.80 4.84
N THR A 8 -32.25 39.24 5.57
CA THR A 8 -32.74 38.50 6.73
C THR A 8 -33.48 37.23 6.31
N VAL A 9 -34.25 37.27 5.22
CA VAL A 9 -34.89 36.09 4.63
C VAL A 9 -33.85 35.14 4.05
N GLN A 10 -32.80 35.64 3.41
CA GLN A 10 -31.73 34.81 2.84
C GLN A 10 -30.90 34.13 3.94
N LYS A 11 -30.56 34.84 5.03
CA LYS A 11 -29.92 34.25 6.22
C LYS A 11 -30.81 33.26 6.96
N THR A 12 -32.14 33.48 6.96
CA THR A 12 -33.09 32.55 7.57
C THR A 12 -33.26 31.29 6.71
N VAL A 13 -33.26 31.41 5.38
CA VAL A 13 -33.30 30.28 4.45
C VAL A 13 -31.97 29.49 4.47
N GLU A 14 -30.82 30.16 4.56
CA GLU A 14 -29.52 29.50 4.76
C GLU A 14 -29.47 28.72 6.09
N ASN A 15 -29.91 29.32 7.19
CA ASN A 15 -29.99 28.65 8.50
C ASN A 15 -30.99 27.48 8.54
N ILE A 16 -32.08 27.51 7.76
CA ILE A 16 -33.02 26.39 7.63
C ILE A 16 -32.44 25.28 6.75
N THR A 17 -31.64 25.63 5.73
CA THR A 17 -31.00 24.66 4.83
C THR A 17 -29.82 23.96 5.50
N GLU A 18 -29.07 24.63 6.38
CA GLU A 18 -28.05 24.00 7.21
C GLU A 18 -28.66 23.04 8.25
N ASN A 19 -29.84 23.35 8.80
CA ASN A 19 -30.55 22.48 9.74
C ASN A 19 -31.27 21.29 9.05
N ALA A 20 -31.44 21.30 7.73
CA ALA A 20 -32.00 20.17 6.98
C ALA A 20 -30.97 19.06 6.68
N ASN A 21 -29.67 19.36 6.87
CA ASN A 21 -28.57 18.42 6.64
C ASN A 21 -27.90 18.00 7.95
N VAL A 22 -28.67 17.93 9.04
CA VAL A 22 -28.24 17.29 10.28
C VAL A 22 -28.06 15.80 9.97
N LYS A 23 -26.82 15.44 9.65
CA LYS A 23 -26.37 14.05 9.56
C LYS A 23 -26.81 13.36 10.84
N ILE A 24 -27.80 12.47 10.72
CA ILE A 24 -28.27 11.62 11.81
C ILE A 24 -27.01 10.93 12.37
N PRO A 25 -26.72 11.09 13.68
CA PRO A 25 -25.56 10.45 14.27
C PRO A 25 -25.77 8.94 14.21
N ALA A 26 -24.81 8.23 13.62
CA ALA A 26 -24.87 6.77 13.48
C ALA A 26 -25.17 6.09 14.83
N THR A 27 -26.10 5.14 14.84
CA THR A 27 -26.32 4.23 15.97
C THR A 27 -25.03 3.54 16.41
N SER A 28 -24.90 3.30 17.72
CA SER A 28 -23.75 2.60 18.29
C SER A 28 -23.52 1.21 17.67
N GLU A 29 -24.61 0.53 17.28
CA GLU A 29 -24.56 -0.75 16.58
C GLU A 29 -24.01 -0.63 15.16
N GLY A 30 -24.45 0.38 14.40
CA GLY A 30 -23.94 0.67 13.05
C GLY A 30 -22.47 1.05 13.04
N MET A 31 -22.03 1.85 14.03
CA MET A 31 -20.61 2.17 14.21
C MET A 31 -19.76 0.93 14.51
N PHE A 32 -20.23 0.05 15.39
CA PHE A 32 -19.52 -1.19 15.72
C PHE A 32 -19.34 -2.08 14.49
N ILE A 33 -20.42 -2.31 13.72
CA ILE A 33 -20.36 -3.11 12.49
C ILE A 33 -19.43 -2.48 11.46
N ALA A 34 -19.43 -1.16 11.33
CA ALA A 34 -18.52 -0.47 10.43
C ALA A 34 -17.05 -0.67 10.82
N TYR A 35 -16.72 -0.51 12.10
CA TYR A 35 -15.36 -0.74 12.59
C TYR A 35 -14.93 -2.20 12.46
N SER A 36 -15.79 -3.17 12.83
CA SER A 36 -15.50 -4.60 12.65
C SER A 36 -15.26 -4.94 11.18
N SER A 37 -16.07 -4.38 10.26
CA SER A 37 -15.91 -4.61 8.83
C SER A 37 -14.60 -4.02 8.30
N LEU A 38 -14.23 -2.80 8.71
CA LEU A 38 -12.95 -2.19 8.32
C LEU A 38 -11.75 -2.99 8.82
N VAL A 39 -11.84 -3.53 10.04
CA VAL A 39 -10.77 -4.36 10.62
C VAL A 39 -10.60 -5.64 9.81
N ILE A 40 -11.69 -6.34 9.48
CA ILE A 40 -11.63 -7.52 8.63
C ILE A 40 -11.02 -7.17 7.27
N MET A 41 -11.46 -6.06 6.65
CA MET A 41 -10.93 -5.59 5.38
C MET A 41 -9.45 -5.16 5.45
N ALA A 42 -8.93 -4.76 6.61
CA ALA A 42 -7.52 -4.46 6.81
C ALA A 42 -6.68 -5.74 6.97
N LEU A 43 -7.21 -6.75 7.67
CA LEU A 43 -6.50 -8.00 7.92
C LEU A 43 -6.36 -8.89 6.69
N LEU A 44 -7.37 -8.90 5.79
CA LEU A 44 -7.38 -9.77 4.61
C LEU A 44 -6.20 -9.49 3.65
N PRO A 45 -5.94 -8.24 3.20
CA PRO A 45 -4.80 -7.93 2.34
C PRO A 45 -3.46 -8.28 2.98
N ILE A 46 -3.30 -8.05 4.28
CA ILE A 46 -2.05 -8.37 4.99
C ILE A 46 -1.82 -9.88 4.98
N PHE A 47 -2.84 -10.68 5.33
CA PHE A 47 -2.70 -12.12 5.41
C PHE A 47 -2.48 -12.78 4.03
N PHE A 48 -3.33 -12.45 3.05
CA PHE A 48 -3.21 -13.02 1.70
C PHE A 48 -2.01 -12.45 0.95
N GLY A 49 -1.74 -11.15 1.09
CA GLY A 49 -0.58 -10.48 0.51
C GLY A 49 0.73 -11.07 1.04
N SER A 50 0.84 -11.32 2.35
CA SER A 50 2.03 -11.96 2.92
C SER A 50 2.27 -13.36 2.35
N LYS A 51 1.21 -14.17 2.22
CA LYS A 51 1.31 -15.52 1.63
C LYS A 51 1.68 -15.49 0.15
N ARG A 52 1.08 -14.59 -0.63
CA ARG A 52 1.43 -14.40 -2.05
C ARG A 52 2.85 -13.90 -2.22
N SER A 53 3.27 -12.93 -1.41
CA SER A 53 4.64 -12.42 -1.42
C SER A 53 5.67 -13.52 -1.15
N LEU A 54 5.39 -14.43 -0.20
CA LEU A 54 6.21 -15.61 0.06
C LEU A 54 6.17 -16.61 -1.12
N SER A 55 5.02 -16.83 -1.75
CA SER A 55 4.90 -17.71 -2.93
C SER A 55 5.75 -17.19 -4.10
N ASN A 56 5.61 -15.91 -4.43
CA ASN A 56 6.39 -15.25 -5.49
C ASN A 56 7.88 -15.35 -5.19
N GLN A 57 8.30 -15.17 -3.93
CA GLN A 57 9.70 -15.34 -3.56
C GLN A 57 10.22 -16.77 -3.80
N LYS A 58 9.41 -17.79 -3.50
CA LYS A 58 9.78 -19.19 -3.77
C LYS A 58 9.88 -19.47 -5.26
N GLU A 59 8.96 -18.92 -6.05
CA GLU A 59 8.97 -19.04 -7.51
C GLU A 59 10.22 -18.40 -8.10
N HIS A 60 10.56 -17.15 -7.73
CA HIS A 60 11.79 -16.49 -8.17
C HIS A 60 13.07 -17.27 -7.80
N LYS A 61 13.11 -17.86 -6.60
CA LYS A 61 14.23 -18.72 -6.17
C LYS A 61 14.29 -20.06 -6.92
N ALA A 62 13.17 -20.55 -7.44
CA ALA A 62 13.10 -21.81 -8.17
C ALA A 62 13.33 -21.64 -9.68
N SER A 63 12.98 -20.48 -10.24
CA SER A 63 13.07 -20.20 -11.67
C SER A 63 14.42 -19.65 -12.13
N ASP A 64 15.40 -19.45 -11.23
CA ASP A 64 16.72 -18.86 -11.52
C ASP A 64 16.63 -17.55 -12.34
N SER A 65 15.52 -16.82 -12.16
CA SER A 65 15.23 -15.62 -12.92
C SER A 65 16.18 -14.50 -12.50
N THR A 66 16.93 -13.95 -13.46
CA THR A 66 17.92 -12.89 -13.24
C THR A 66 17.28 -11.52 -12.91
N GLU A 67 15.96 -11.40 -13.02
CA GLU A 67 15.20 -10.22 -12.61
C GLU A 67 15.07 -10.19 -11.08
N LYS A 68 15.90 -9.35 -10.44
CA LYS A 68 15.78 -9.06 -9.01
C LYS A 68 14.50 -8.25 -8.78
N PRO A 69 13.66 -8.62 -7.80
CA PRO A 69 12.51 -7.81 -7.45
C PRO A 69 12.96 -6.40 -7.03
N ASP A 70 12.10 -5.40 -7.23
CA ASP A 70 12.35 -4.04 -6.75
C ASP A 70 12.38 -4.04 -5.21
N ILE A 71 13.59 -3.98 -4.66
CA ILE A 71 13.87 -4.05 -3.23
C ILE A 71 14.02 -2.63 -2.69
N MET A 72 13.28 -2.33 -1.62
CA MET A 72 13.41 -1.05 -0.94
C MET A 72 14.68 -1.03 -0.08
N THR A 73 15.63 -0.16 -0.43
CA THR A 73 16.90 -0.05 0.30
C THR A 73 16.75 0.79 1.58
N LYS A 74 17.77 0.78 2.44
CA LYS A 74 17.81 1.63 3.65
C LYS A 74 17.69 3.12 3.32
N LYS A 75 18.28 3.55 2.20
CA LYS A 75 18.22 4.94 1.74
C LYS A 75 16.80 5.31 1.32
N ASP A 76 16.14 4.42 0.58
CA ASP A 76 14.76 4.63 0.14
C ASP A 76 13.80 4.69 1.33
N ALA A 77 13.97 3.80 2.31
CA ALA A 77 13.19 3.81 3.55
C ALA A 77 13.31 5.13 4.34
N MET A 78 14.51 5.68 4.42
CA MET A 78 14.77 6.93 5.14
C MET A 78 14.24 8.15 4.39
N MET A 79 14.25 8.10 3.06
CA MET A 79 13.73 9.16 2.20
C MET A 79 12.20 9.12 2.08
N PHE A 80 11.58 7.96 2.33
CA PHE A 80 10.14 7.75 2.15
C PHE A 80 9.26 8.77 2.90
N PRO A 81 9.46 9.05 4.21
CA PRO A 81 8.68 10.08 4.91
C PRO A 81 8.88 11.50 4.35
N ILE A 82 10.07 11.79 3.83
CA ILE A 82 10.39 13.10 3.24
C ILE A 82 9.67 13.25 1.90
N ILE A 83 9.76 12.23 1.03
CA ILE A 83 9.03 12.21 -0.25
C ILE A 83 7.53 12.30 -0.01
N ALA A 84 6.99 11.53 0.95
CA ALA A 84 5.58 11.58 1.32
C ALA A 84 5.17 12.97 1.83
N SER A 85 6.05 13.65 2.57
CA SER A 85 5.81 15.02 3.06
C SER A 85 5.77 16.03 1.90
N CYS A 86 6.75 15.96 1.00
CA CYS A 86 6.78 16.80 -0.19
C CYS A 86 5.58 16.56 -1.10
N ALA A 87 5.19 15.31 -1.31
CA ALA A 87 4.03 14.93 -2.12
C ALA A 87 2.71 15.42 -1.50
N LEU A 88 2.52 15.21 -0.19
CA LEU A 88 1.33 15.66 0.53
C LEU A 88 1.20 17.19 0.51
N PHE A 89 2.29 17.90 0.79
CA PHE A 89 2.32 19.36 0.76
C PHE A 89 2.14 19.92 -0.65
N GLY A 90 2.76 19.29 -1.66
CA GLY A 90 2.58 19.64 -3.06
C GLY A 90 1.13 19.47 -3.50
N LEU A 91 0.49 18.36 -3.14
CA LEU A 91 -0.92 18.12 -3.41
C LEU A 91 -1.83 19.13 -2.68
N TYR A 92 -1.49 19.51 -1.44
CA TYR A 92 -2.21 20.55 -0.71
C TYR A 92 -2.14 21.92 -1.40
N ILE A 93 -0.97 22.33 -1.88
CA ILE A 93 -0.82 23.55 -2.69
C ILE A 93 -1.64 23.41 -3.97
N PHE A 94 -1.59 22.25 -4.63
CA PHE A 94 -2.33 22.00 -5.87
C PHE A 94 -3.86 22.16 -5.66
N PHE A 95 -4.41 21.63 -4.57
CA PHE A 95 -5.81 21.84 -4.17
C PHE A 95 -6.17 23.28 -3.81
N LYS A 96 -5.19 24.10 -3.43
CA LYS A 96 -5.41 25.54 -3.21
C LYS A 96 -5.35 26.35 -4.50
N LEU A 97 -4.56 25.93 -5.48
CA LEU A 97 -4.36 26.65 -6.73
C LEU A 97 -5.40 26.29 -7.81
N PHE A 98 -5.86 25.04 -7.84
CA PHE A 98 -6.80 24.54 -8.85
C PHE A 98 -8.14 24.13 -8.21
N SER A 99 -9.22 24.18 -8.99
CA SER A 99 -10.52 23.73 -8.50
C SER A 99 -10.52 22.23 -8.23
N LYS A 100 -11.08 21.84 -7.08
CA LYS A 100 -11.12 20.46 -6.58
C LYS A 100 -11.68 19.46 -7.59
N GLU A 101 -12.61 19.88 -8.44
CA GLU A 101 -13.26 19.03 -9.43
C GLU A 101 -12.28 18.49 -10.48
N TYR A 102 -11.46 19.35 -11.11
CA TYR A 102 -10.46 18.89 -12.08
C TYR A 102 -9.41 17.98 -11.45
N ILE A 103 -9.00 18.28 -10.22
CA ILE A 103 -8.03 17.46 -9.49
C ILE A 103 -8.62 16.07 -9.21
N ASN A 104 -9.84 16.02 -8.68
CA ASN A 104 -10.52 14.76 -8.42
C ASN A 104 -10.82 13.99 -9.70
N LEU A 105 -11.16 14.65 -10.81
CA LEU A 105 -11.34 14.01 -12.11
C LEU A 105 -10.04 13.35 -12.59
N LEU A 106 -8.93 14.08 -12.55
CA LEU A 106 -7.61 13.58 -12.94
C LEU A 106 -7.16 12.39 -12.07
N LEU A 107 -7.28 12.53 -10.76
CA LEU A 107 -6.92 11.47 -9.81
C LEU A 107 -7.82 10.25 -9.96
N THR A 108 -9.13 10.46 -10.12
CA THR A 108 -10.08 9.35 -10.36
C THR A 108 -9.72 8.60 -11.64
N GLY A 109 -9.37 9.30 -12.72
CA GLY A 109 -8.90 8.67 -13.96
C GLY A 109 -7.61 7.87 -13.76
N TYR A 110 -6.63 8.43 -13.06
CA TYR A 110 -5.37 7.76 -12.73
C TYR A 110 -5.60 6.48 -11.90
N PHE A 111 -6.34 6.58 -10.80
CA PHE A 111 -6.64 5.45 -9.93
C PHE A 111 -7.58 4.42 -10.56
N PHE A 112 -8.42 4.83 -11.52
CA PHE A 112 -9.21 3.89 -12.31
C PHE A 112 -8.31 2.98 -13.16
N VAL A 113 -7.34 3.54 -13.90
CA VAL A 113 -6.43 2.74 -14.73
C VAL A 113 -5.61 1.79 -13.86
N LEU A 114 -4.98 2.32 -12.80
CA LEU A 114 -4.23 1.48 -11.87
C LEU A 114 -5.11 0.45 -11.17
N GLY A 115 -6.36 0.81 -10.85
CA GLY A 115 -7.30 -0.06 -10.16
C GLY A 115 -7.72 -1.23 -11.02
N VAL A 116 -7.99 -1.00 -12.31
CA VAL A 116 -8.32 -2.06 -13.26
C VAL A 116 -7.18 -3.06 -13.39
N LEU A 117 -5.94 -2.58 -13.52
CA LEU A 117 -4.74 -3.42 -13.60
C LEU A 117 -4.49 -4.19 -12.30
N ALA A 118 -4.60 -3.51 -11.15
CA ALA A 118 -4.44 -4.13 -9.84
C ALA A 118 -5.48 -5.23 -9.60
N LEU A 119 -6.74 -4.97 -9.97
CA LEU A 119 -7.82 -5.92 -9.81
C LEU A 119 -7.71 -7.09 -10.79
N SER A 120 -7.28 -6.87 -12.04
CA SER A 120 -7.07 -7.96 -12.99
C SER A 120 -5.96 -8.91 -12.51
N HIS A 121 -4.86 -8.37 -11.98
CA HIS A 121 -3.78 -9.17 -11.39
C HIS A 121 -4.25 -9.99 -10.18
N LEU A 122 -5.13 -9.42 -9.35
CA LEU A 122 -5.70 -10.13 -8.20
C LEU A 122 -6.66 -11.25 -8.64
N LEU A 123 -7.47 -10.99 -9.66
CA LEU A 123 -8.48 -11.93 -10.16
C LEU A 123 -7.89 -13.07 -11.00
N ALA A 124 -6.73 -12.89 -11.65
CA ALA A 124 -6.09 -13.90 -12.48
C ALA A 124 -6.02 -15.31 -11.86
N PRO A 125 -5.48 -15.52 -10.63
CA PRO A 125 -5.42 -16.83 -10.00
C PRO A 125 -6.79 -17.38 -9.54
N VAL A 126 -7.80 -16.51 -9.38
CA VAL A 126 -9.17 -16.92 -9.02
C VAL A 126 -9.91 -17.39 -10.26
N ILE A 127 -9.82 -16.62 -11.34
CA ILE A 127 -10.45 -16.88 -12.63
C ILE A 127 -9.84 -18.12 -13.28
N SER A 128 -8.52 -18.34 -13.19
CA SER A 128 -7.90 -19.57 -13.71
C SER A 128 -8.41 -20.86 -13.03
N LYS A 129 -8.92 -20.76 -11.79
CA LYS A 129 -9.53 -21.89 -11.06
C LYS A 129 -11.04 -22.03 -11.31
N LEU A 130 -11.71 -20.93 -11.65
CA LEU A 130 -13.17 -20.85 -11.70
C LEU A 130 -13.73 -20.87 -13.13
N VAL A 131 -12.92 -20.51 -14.13
CA VAL A 131 -13.36 -20.50 -15.52
C VAL A 131 -13.61 -21.92 -16.02
N PRO A 132 -14.80 -22.20 -16.57
CA PRO A 132 -15.10 -23.50 -17.18
C PRO A 132 -14.14 -23.83 -18.32
N SER A 133 -13.92 -25.11 -18.59
CA SER A 133 -13.15 -25.62 -19.74
C SER A 133 -13.63 -25.12 -21.13
N SER A 134 -14.69 -24.32 -21.16
CA SER A 134 -15.26 -23.67 -22.36
C SER A 134 -14.42 -22.51 -22.91
N ILE A 135 -13.50 -21.92 -22.13
CA ILE A 135 -12.56 -20.91 -22.64
C ILE A 135 -11.20 -21.59 -22.87
N PRO A 136 -10.73 -21.71 -24.13
CA PRO A 136 -9.44 -22.34 -24.40
C PRO A 136 -8.30 -21.47 -23.86
N TYR A 137 -7.30 -22.12 -23.26
CA TYR A 137 -6.04 -21.47 -22.90
C TYR A 137 -5.27 -21.14 -24.19
N VAL A 138 -5.41 -19.91 -24.67
CA VAL A 138 -4.61 -19.39 -25.79
C VAL A 138 -3.58 -18.41 -25.22
N PRO A 139 -2.27 -18.72 -25.33
CA PRO A 139 -1.20 -17.81 -24.95
C PRO A 139 -0.92 -16.82 -26.09
N PHE A 140 -1.06 -15.53 -25.81
CA PHE A 140 -0.70 -14.45 -26.71
C PHE A 140 0.67 -13.88 -26.32
N HIS A 141 1.46 -13.53 -27.33
CA HIS A 141 2.81 -13.00 -27.15
C HIS A 141 2.92 -11.69 -27.94
N ILE A 142 3.08 -10.56 -27.25
CA ILE A 142 3.46 -9.30 -27.88
C ILE A 142 4.97 -9.16 -27.70
N LYS A 143 5.71 -9.33 -28.80
CA LYS A 143 7.15 -9.08 -28.86
C LYS A 143 7.40 -7.79 -29.64
N PHE A 144 7.94 -6.78 -28.98
CA PHE A 144 8.50 -5.60 -29.63
C PHE A 144 10.02 -5.73 -29.69
N THR A 145 10.53 -5.98 -30.88
CA THR A 145 11.98 -6.11 -31.14
C THR A 145 12.48 -4.88 -31.89
N LYS A 146 13.63 -4.31 -31.47
CA LYS A 146 14.35 -3.29 -32.25
C LYS A 146 15.68 -3.89 -32.70
N GLY A 147 15.81 -4.09 -34.01
CA GLY A 147 16.97 -4.75 -34.59
C GLY A 147 16.90 -6.27 -34.44
N THR A 148 18.04 -6.95 -34.59
CA THR A 148 18.12 -8.41 -34.76
C THR A 148 18.21 -9.21 -33.46
N ASN A 149 18.54 -8.62 -32.30
CA ASN A 149 18.83 -9.39 -31.07
C ASN A 149 18.45 -8.72 -29.73
N GLU A 150 17.70 -7.61 -29.71
CA GLU A 150 17.24 -7.00 -28.45
C GLU A 150 15.71 -6.96 -28.39
N ASP A 151 15.14 -7.83 -27.56
CA ASP A 151 13.74 -7.82 -27.16
C ASP A 151 13.53 -6.63 -26.21
N LEU A 152 12.90 -5.55 -26.68
CA LEU A 152 12.61 -4.38 -25.84
C LEU A 152 11.45 -4.64 -24.88
N ILE A 153 10.45 -5.39 -25.33
CA ILE A 153 9.27 -5.76 -24.53
C ILE A 153 8.81 -7.15 -24.99
N ASP A 154 8.91 -8.16 -24.11
CA ASP A 154 8.26 -9.48 -24.27
C ASP A 154 7.09 -9.57 -23.29
N TYR A 155 5.89 -9.19 -23.73
CA TYR A 155 4.68 -9.26 -22.91
C TYR A 155 3.86 -10.49 -23.27
N LYS A 156 3.81 -11.45 -22.34
CA LYS A 156 3.03 -12.68 -22.45
C LYS A 156 1.73 -12.50 -21.69
N PHE A 157 0.60 -12.65 -22.37
CA PHE A 157 -0.71 -12.60 -21.74
C PHE A 157 -1.59 -13.74 -22.22
N THR A 158 -2.47 -14.20 -21.36
CA THR A 158 -3.35 -15.34 -21.64
C THR A 158 -4.77 -14.87 -21.91
N SER A 159 -5.57 -15.74 -22.52
CA SER A 159 -7.01 -15.49 -22.70
C SER A 159 -7.73 -15.23 -21.37
N TYR A 160 -7.25 -15.82 -20.26
CA TYR A 160 -7.79 -15.56 -18.92
C TYR A 160 -7.49 -14.15 -18.43
N ASP A 161 -6.32 -13.60 -18.74
CA ASP A 161 -5.95 -12.22 -18.37
C ASP A 161 -6.85 -11.20 -19.07
N ILE A 162 -7.24 -11.46 -20.32
CA ILE A 162 -8.20 -10.63 -21.05
C ILE A 162 -9.58 -10.67 -20.37
N VAL A 163 -10.04 -11.85 -19.95
CA VAL A 163 -11.32 -11.98 -19.22
C VAL A 163 -11.26 -11.24 -17.88
N CYS A 164 -10.16 -11.38 -17.13
CA CYS A 164 -9.92 -10.62 -15.90
C CYS A 164 -9.98 -9.11 -16.14
N LEU A 165 -9.35 -8.64 -17.22
CA LEU A 165 -9.32 -7.24 -17.58
C LEU A 165 -10.71 -6.72 -17.91
N VAL A 166 -11.51 -7.44 -18.70
CA VAL A 166 -12.89 -7.05 -19.04
C VAL A 166 -13.78 -6.95 -17.79
N ILE A 167 -13.67 -7.92 -16.87
CA ILE A 167 -14.42 -7.90 -15.60
C ILE A 167 -13.99 -6.70 -14.75
N SER A 168 -12.68 -6.48 -14.60
CA SER A 168 -12.13 -5.35 -13.85
C SER A 168 -12.54 -4.00 -14.44
N THR A 169 -12.53 -3.86 -15.76
CA THR A 169 -12.99 -2.64 -16.45
C THR A 169 -14.48 -2.41 -16.20
N THR A 170 -15.31 -3.44 -16.23
CA THR A 170 -16.75 -3.32 -15.95
C THR A 170 -17.00 -2.78 -14.54
N ILE A 171 -16.30 -3.32 -13.54
CA ILE A 171 -16.33 -2.85 -12.15
C ILE A 171 -15.83 -1.40 -12.05
N GLY A 172 -14.78 -1.05 -12.78
CA GLY A 172 -14.25 0.30 -12.80
C GLY A 172 -15.21 1.31 -13.43
N VAL A 173 -15.88 0.95 -14.52
CA VAL A 173 -16.87 1.81 -15.16
C VAL A 173 -18.06 2.04 -14.22
N TRP A 174 -18.48 1.00 -13.49
CA TRP A 174 -19.48 1.13 -12.42
C TRP A 174 -19.03 2.09 -11.31
N TYR A 175 -17.75 2.05 -10.93
CA TYR A 175 -17.18 3.02 -10.00
C TYR A 175 -17.21 4.46 -10.54
N LEU A 176 -16.88 4.69 -11.80
CA LEU A 176 -16.89 6.04 -12.39
C LEU A 176 -18.28 6.65 -12.41
N PHE A 177 -19.32 5.87 -12.74
CA PHE A 177 -20.68 6.38 -12.85
C PHE A 177 -21.37 6.64 -11.50
N LYS A 178 -21.08 5.81 -10.50
CA LYS A 178 -21.85 5.82 -9.25
C LYS A 178 -21.03 6.11 -7.99
N LYS A 179 -19.70 6.08 -8.09
CA LYS A 179 -18.76 6.18 -6.95
C LYS A 179 -19.18 5.31 -5.77
N HIS A 180 -19.70 4.10 -6.05
CA HIS A 180 -20.17 3.21 -4.99
C HIS A 180 -19.03 2.78 -4.07
N TRP A 181 -19.31 2.76 -2.77
CA TRP A 181 -18.35 2.38 -1.73
C TRP A 181 -17.84 0.94 -1.90
N ILE A 182 -18.65 0.03 -2.44
CA ILE A 182 -18.23 -1.37 -2.71
C ILE A 182 -17.13 -1.42 -3.76
N ALA A 183 -17.32 -0.73 -4.89
CA ALA A 183 -16.32 -0.69 -5.94
C ALA A 183 -15.04 0.03 -5.46
N ASN A 184 -15.20 1.11 -4.68
CA ASN A 184 -14.08 1.78 -4.00
C ASN A 184 -13.28 0.81 -3.11
N ASN A 185 -13.96 0.04 -2.26
CA ASN A 185 -13.31 -0.90 -1.36
C ASN A 185 -12.67 -2.07 -2.11
N LEU A 186 -13.28 -2.52 -3.22
CA LEU A 186 -12.69 -3.57 -4.04
C LEU A 186 -11.36 -3.12 -4.66
N PHE A 187 -11.30 -1.89 -5.20
CA PHE A 187 -10.04 -1.30 -5.65
C PHE A 187 -9.06 -1.08 -4.51
N GLY A 188 -9.51 -0.55 -3.37
CA GLY A 188 -8.67 -0.36 -2.19
C GLY A 188 -8.05 -1.66 -1.70
N LEU A 189 -8.82 -2.74 -1.63
CA LEU A 189 -8.34 -4.08 -1.26
C LEU A 189 -7.35 -4.63 -2.29
N ALA A 190 -7.61 -4.42 -3.58
CA ALA A 190 -6.68 -4.82 -4.64
C ALA A 190 -5.35 -4.07 -4.55
N PHE A 191 -5.38 -2.75 -4.32
CA PHE A 191 -4.17 -1.96 -4.08
C PHE A 191 -3.44 -2.37 -2.80
N ALA A 192 -4.16 -2.62 -1.71
CA ALA A 192 -3.55 -3.04 -0.47
C ALA A 192 -2.84 -4.39 -0.62
N LEU A 193 -3.51 -5.37 -1.25
CA LEU A 193 -2.98 -6.70 -1.43
C LEU A 193 -1.76 -6.69 -2.37
N ASN A 194 -1.87 -6.03 -3.52
CA ASN A 194 -0.73 -5.90 -4.45
C ASN A 194 0.41 -5.10 -3.81
N GLY A 195 0.12 -4.09 -2.99
CA GLY A 195 1.13 -3.35 -2.25
C GLY A 195 1.91 -4.23 -1.28
N VAL A 196 1.23 -5.09 -0.51
CA VAL A 196 1.88 -6.06 0.40
C VAL A 196 2.60 -7.17 -0.36
N GLU A 197 2.09 -7.57 -1.52
CA GLU A 197 2.68 -8.62 -2.36
C GLU A 197 3.99 -8.18 -3.04
N LEU A 198 3.97 -7.00 -3.68
CA LEU A 198 5.00 -6.54 -4.61
C LEU A 198 6.09 -5.68 -3.97
N LEU A 199 5.83 -5.01 -2.85
CA LEU A 199 6.84 -4.17 -2.20
C LEU A 199 7.72 -5.02 -1.26
N TYR A 200 8.97 -5.23 -1.68
CA TYR A 200 9.94 -6.02 -0.92
C TYR A 200 10.82 -5.14 -0.03
N LEU A 201 10.72 -5.36 1.29
CA LEU A 201 11.75 -4.94 2.23
C LEU A 201 12.88 -5.97 2.21
N ASN A 202 14.14 -5.52 2.11
CA ASN A 202 15.26 -6.47 2.17
C ASN A 202 15.52 -6.98 3.59
N ASN A 203 15.52 -6.05 4.56
CA ASN A 203 16.02 -6.29 5.91
C ASN A 203 15.02 -5.79 6.94
N VAL A 204 15.00 -6.42 8.11
CA VAL A 204 14.14 -6.02 9.24
C VAL A 204 14.50 -4.60 9.70
N ILE A 205 15.80 -4.25 9.68
CA ILE A 205 16.27 -2.90 10.02
C ILE A 205 15.66 -1.84 9.09
N THR A 206 15.61 -2.11 7.78
CA THR A 206 14.99 -1.20 6.81
C THR A 206 13.51 -1.00 7.11
N GLY A 207 12.80 -2.07 7.48
CA GLY A 207 11.43 -2.01 7.95
C GLY A 207 11.25 -1.17 9.22
N CYS A 208 12.13 -1.32 10.21
CA CYS A 208 12.11 -0.51 11.43
C CYS A 208 12.37 0.98 11.14
N ILE A 209 13.28 1.30 10.21
CA ILE A 209 13.56 2.68 9.78
C ILE A 209 12.33 3.28 9.09
N LEU A 210 11.73 2.54 8.15
CA LEU A 210 10.53 2.99 7.44
C LEU A 210 9.39 3.27 8.42
N LEU A 211 9.06 2.29 9.27
CA LEU A 211 7.96 2.41 10.23
C LEU A 211 8.23 3.52 11.26
N GLY A 212 9.47 3.63 11.76
CA GLY A 212 9.87 4.71 12.67
C GLY A 212 9.80 6.09 12.02
N GLY A 213 10.20 6.22 10.76
CA GLY A 213 10.08 7.47 10.01
C GLY A 213 8.62 7.86 9.76
N LEU A 214 7.76 6.89 9.42
CA LEU A 214 6.34 7.12 9.20
C LEU A 214 5.55 7.38 10.49
N PHE A 215 6.00 6.85 11.62
CA PHE A 215 5.48 7.21 12.93
C PHE A 215 5.63 8.71 13.21
N VAL A 216 6.83 9.27 12.96
CA VAL A 216 7.07 10.72 13.14
C VAL A 216 6.29 11.54 12.12
N TYR A 217 6.25 11.08 10.86
CA TYR A 217 5.47 11.70 9.78
C TYR A 217 3.99 11.86 10.17
N ASP A 218 3.36 10.79 10.63
CA ASP A 218 1.92 10.78 10.92
C ASP A 218 1.61 11.72 12.11
N ILE A 219 2.43 11.70 13.16
CA ILE A 219 2.32 12.63 14.29
C ILE A 219 2.42 14.09 13.82
N PHE A 220 3.43 14.41 13.00
CA PHE A 220 3.65 15.77 12.52
C PHE A 220 2.48 16.27 11.63
N TRP A 221 2.03 15.46 10.67
CA TRP A 221 1.02 15.87 9.71
C TRP A 221 -0.41 15.80 10.24
N VAL A 222 -0.70 14.94 11.23
CA VAL A 222 -2.02 14.85 11.87
C VAL A 222 -2.18 15.88 12.99
N PHE A 223 -1.21 16.00 13.90
CA PHE A 223 -1.34 16.93 15.04
C PHE A 223 -0.71 18.30 14.80
N GLY A 224 0.37 18.37 14.02
CA GLY A 224 1.11 19.60 13.82
C GLY A 224 0.50 20.56 12.79
N THR A 225 -0.27 20.05 11.81
CA THR A 225 -0.82 20.89 10.73
C THR A 225 -2.21 20.45 10.28
N ASN A 226 -2.99 21.36 9.68
CA ASN A 226 -4.29 21.04 9.08
C ASN A 226 -4.20 20.46 7.65
N VAL A 227 -2.98 20.20 7.15
CA VAL A 227 -2.75 19.83 5.75
C VAL A 227 -3.32 18.44 5.45
N MET A 228 -2.99 17.45 6.28
CA MET A 228 -3.46 16.08 6.08
C MET A 228 -4.99 15.99 6.09
N VAL A 229 -5.64 16.69 7.03
CA VAL A 229 -7.10 16.72 7.12
C VAL A 229 -7.73 17.42 5.90
N THR A 230 -7.12 18.50 5.42
CA THR A 230 -7.61 19.24 4.24
C THR A 230 -7.50 18.42 2.97
N VAL A 231 -6.36 17.73 2.78
CA VAL A 231 -6.15 16.82 1.65
C VAL A 231 -7.12 15.63 1.74
N ALA A 232 -7.22 14.98 2.90
CA ALA A 232 -8.09 13.82 3.10
C ALA A 232 -9.59 14.12 2.85
N LYS A 233 -10.03 15.35 3.15
CA LYS A 233 -11.40 15.83 2.88
C LYS A 233 -11.63 16.24 1.43
N SER A 234 -10.61 16.73 0.74
CA SER A 234 -10.72 17.21 -0.65
C SER A 234 -10.49 16.10 -1.68
N PHE A 235 -9.91 14.98 -1.25
CA PHE A 235 -9.51 13.87 -2.09
C PHE A 235 -10.59 12.78 -2.18
N GLU A 236 -11.14 12.57 -3.38
CA GLU A 236 -12.18 11.58 -3.68
C GLU A 236 -11.68 10.49 -4.64
N ALA A 237 -10.73 9.65 -4.22
CA ALA A 237 -10.28 8.49 -4.99
C ALA A 237 -10.08 7.26 -4.09
N PRO A 238 -9.90 6.05 -4.66
CA PRO A 238 -9.84 4.79 -3.93
C PRO A 238 -8.48 4.57 -3.24
N ILE A 239 -8.06 5.55 -2.42
CA ILE A 239 -6.87 5.49 -1.54
C ILE A 239 -7.25 5.13 -0.09
N LYS A 240 -8.55 4.97 0.19
CA LYS A 240 -9.08 4.67 1.52
C LYS A 240 -10.18 3.63 1.44
N LEU A 241 -10.22 2.75 2.42
CA LEU A 241 -11.35 1.87 2.64
C LEU A 241 -12.42 2.65 3.41
N VAL A 242 -13.66 2.53 2.95
CA VAL A 242 -14.79 3.25 3.54
C VAL A 242 -15.90 2.27 3.86
N PHE A 243 -16.44 2.33 5.08
CA PHE A 243 -17.61 1.53 5.43
C PHE A 243 -18.72 2.41 6.00
N PRO A 244 -19.96 2.29 5.51
CA PRO A 244 -21.06 3.10 5.99
C PRO A 244 -21.39 2.78 7.46
N GLN A 245 -21.35 3.80 8.32
CA GLN A 245 -21.74 3.69 9.73
C GLN A 245 -23.27 3.61 9.88
N ASP A 246 -24.01 4.25 8.97
CA ASP A 246 -25.48 4.26 8.99
C ASP A 246 -26.09 3.07 8.21
N LEU A 247 -25.34 1.99 7.99
CA LEU A 247 -25.79 0.86 7.15
C LEU A 247 -27.10 0.25 7.65
N LEU A 248 -27.27 0.17 8.97
CA LEU A 248 -28.49 -0.34 9.62
C LEU A 248 -29.69 0.59 9.48
N GLU A 249 -29.45 1.89 9.35
CA GLU A 249 -30.52 2.91 9.34
C GLU A 249 -30.94 3.30 7.92
N LYS A 250 -29.96 3.45 7.01
CA LYS A 250 -30.16 3.95 5.64
C LYS A 250 -29.85 2.91 4.56
N GLY A 251 -29.50 1.68 4.95
CA GLY A 251 -29.12 0.64 4.01
C GLY A 251 -27.93 1.06 3.14
N LEU A 252 -27.99 0.74 1.85
CA LEU A 252 -26.92 1.02 0.88
C LEU A 252 -26.75 2.51 0.52
N GLY A 253 -27.60 3.40 1.03
CA GLY A 253 -27.59 4.86 0.79
C GLY A 253 -27.00 5.69 1.94
N ALA A 254 -26.21 5.07 2.82
CA ALA A 254 -25.64 5.73 3.99
C ALA A 254 -24.72 6.92 3.67
N SER A 255 -24.68 7.89 4.58
CA SER A 255 -24.04 9.20 4.41
C SER A 255 -22.80 9.40 5.29
N ASN A 256 -22.71 8.68 6.41
CA ASN A 256 -21.56 8.68 7.29
C ASN A 256 -20.70 7.46 7.04
N PHE A 257 -19.40 7.66 6.78
CA PHE A 257 -18.47 6.59 6.49
C PHE A 257 -17.33 6.61 7.50
N ALA A 258 -17.07 5.45 8.10
CA ALA A 258 -15.79 5.19 8.74
C ALA A 258 -14.74 5.00 7.65
N MET A 259 -13.54 5.55 7.85
CA MET A 259 -12.47 5.53 6.85
C MET A 259 -11.20 4.95 7.45
N LEU A 260 -10.47 4.15 6.67
CA LEU A 260 -9.14 3.65 7.00
C LEU A 260 -8.20 3.88 5.80
N GLY A 261 -7.03 4.46 6.04
CA GLY A 261 -6.05 4.73 5.00
C GLY A 261 -5.38 3.44 4.50
N LEU A 262 -5.17 3.31 3.19
CA LEU A 262 -4.44 2.15 2.66
C LEU A 262 -2.98 2.11 3.15
N GLY A 263 -2.37 3.27 3.44
CA GLY A 263 -1.03 3.35 4.03
C GLY A 263 -0.92 2.63 5.37
N ASP A 264 -1.95 2.70 6.20
CA ASP A 264 -2.01 2.07 7.53
C ASP A 264 -2.16 0.54 7.45
N ILE A 265 -2.49 0.02 6.27
CA ILE A 265 -2.60 -1.41 5.97
C ILE A 265 -1.33 -1.89 5.28
N VAL A 266 -0.93 -1.22 4.21
CA VAL A 266 0.19 -1.62 3.35
C VAL A 266 1.52 -1.51 4.07
N ILE A 267 1.79 -0.39 4.76
CA ILE A 267 3.12 -0.15 5.36
C ILE A 267 3.42 -1.13 6.50
N PRO A 268 2.53 -1.36 7.48
CA PRO A 268 2.74 -2.43 8.45
C PRO A 268 2.67 -3.82 7.79
N GLY A 269 1.81 -3.98 6.77
CA GLY A 269 1.64 -5.22 6.03
C GLY A 269 2.91 -5.72 5.33
N ILE A 270 3.68 -4.84 4.68
CA ILE A 270 4.96 -5.21 4.05
C ILE A 270 6.00 -5.67 5.08
N PHE A 271 5.96 -5.10 6.30
CA PHE A 271 6.83 -5.53 7.39
C PHE A 271 6.42 -6.89 7.95
N ILE A 272 5.11 -7.13 8.11
CA ILE A 272 4.57 -8.43 8.51
C ILE A 272 4.87 -9.51 7.45
N ALA A 273 4.79 -9.16 6.16
CA ALA A 273 5.16 -10.05 5.06
C ALA A 273 6.65 -10.43 5.11
N LEU A 274 7.54 -9.46 5.40
CA LEU A 274 8.97 -9.73 5.61
C LEU A 274 9.19 -10.72 6.77
N LEU A 275 8.48 -10.57 7.88
CA LEU A 275 8.59 -11.49 9.02
C LEU A 275 8.13 -12.92 8.69
N LEU A 276 7.14 -13.07 7.80
CA LEU A 276 6.75 -14.39 7.30
C LEU A 276 7.85 -15.02 6.46
N ARG A 277 8.53 -14.24 5.62
CA ARG A 277 9.69 -14.70 4.83
C ARG A 277 10.87 -15.08 5.73
N TYR A 278 11.11 -14.30 6.79
CA TYR A 278 12.08 -14.62 7.84
C TYR A 278 11.74 -15.93 8.58
N ASP A 279 10.49 -16.11 9.04
CA ASP A 279 10.02 -17.34 9.67
C ASP A 279 10.27 -18.57 8.78
N TYR A 280 10.00 -18.44 7.47
CA TYR A 280 10.25 -19.50 6.51
C TYR A 280 11.75 -19.78 6.32
N SER A 281 12.59 -18.74 6.31
CA SER A 281 14.05 -18.85 6.20
C SER A 281 14.67 -19.63 7.37
N LEU A 282 14.11 -19.51 8.58
CA LEU A 282 14.59 -20.23 9.77
C LEU A 282 14.40 -21.76 9.69
N LYS A 283 13.59 -22.28 8.76
CA LYS A 283 13.26 -23.72 8.61
C LYS A 283 12.74 -24.41 9.87
N ARG A 284 12.14 -23.66 10.81
CA ARG A 284 11.60 -24.18 12.08
C ARG A 284 10.14 -24.65 12.00
N ASN A 285 9.55 -24.71 10.80
CA ASN A 285 8.14 -25.05 10.55
C ASN A 285 7.14 -24.28 11.42
N SER A 286 7.50 -23.06 11.83
CA SER A 286 6.69 -22.20 12.70
C SER A 286 6.70 -20.79 12.12
N SER A 287 5.51 -20.19 12.00
CA SER A 287 5.33 -18.79 11.56
C SER A 287 5.08 -17.87 12.74
N LEU A 288 5.92 -18.00 13.78
CA LEU A 288 5.68 -17.38 15.07
C LEU A 288 5.83 -15.85 15.01
N TYR A 289 6.86 -15.34 14.31
CA TYR A 289 7.06 -13.90 14.16
C TYR A 289 5.91 -13.26 13.35
N PHE A 290 5.47 -13.93 12.29
CA PHE A 290 4.32 -13.52 11.49
C PHE A 290 3.03 -13.46 12.33
N TYR A 291 2.62 -14.58 12.96
CA TYR A 291 1.35 -14.61 13.69
C TYR A 291 1.35 -13.68 14.89
N ALA A 292 2.46 -13.59 15.64
CA ALA A 292 2.54 -12.69 16.78
C ALA A 292 2.43 -11.22 16.36
N THR A 293 3.12 -10.82 15.28
CA THR A 293 3.08 -9.44 14.79
C THR A 293 1.74 -9.13 14.11
N PHE A 294 1.12 -10.10 13.44
CA PHE A 294 -0.23 -9.96 12.89
C PHE A 294 -1.28 -9.75 13.98
N ILE A 295 -1.19 -10.48 15.10
CA ILE A 295 -2.04 -10.24 16.28
C ILE A 295 -1.74 -8.88 16.90
N ALA A 296 -0.47 -8.47 16.98
CA ALA A 296 -0.08 -7.16 17.48
C ALA A 296 -0.66 -6.02 16.61
N TYR A 297 -0.65 -6.17 15.28
CA TYR A 297 -1.30 -5.26 14.35
C TYR A 297 -2.80 -5.14 14.62
N PHE A 298 -3.50 -6.28 14.77
CA PHE A 298 -4.92 -6.29 15.12
C PHE A 298 -5.19 -5.56 16.44
N MET A 299 -4.39 -5.84 17.48
CA MET A 299 -4.52 -5.16 18.78
C MET A 299 -4.22 -3.66 18.68
N GLY A 300 -3.23 -3.26 17.88
CA GLY A 300 -2.93 -1.86 17.60
C GLY A 300 -4.09 -1.15 16.89
N LEU A 301 -4.72 -1.80 15.91
CA LEU A 301 -5.90 -1.28 15.21
C LEU A 301 -7.12 -1.20 16.14
N MET A 302 -7.27 -2.13 17.08
CA MET A 302 -8.31 -2.05 18.11
C MET A 302 -8.06 -0.86 19.05
N ALA A 303 -6.81 -0.63 19.44
CA ALA A 303 -6.43 0.51 20.26
C ALA A 303 -6.71 1.84 19.54
N THR A 304 -6.39 1.98 18.25
CA THR A 304 -6.70 3.22 17.49
C THR A 304 -8.19 3.50 17.47
N ILE A 305 -9.02 2.48 17.16
CA ILE A 305 -10.48 2.61 17.10
C ILE A 305 -11.03 2.95 18.49
N PHE A 306 -10.55 2.29 19.54
CA PHE A 306 -10.96 2.56 20.92
C PHE A 306 -10.67 4.01 21.32
N VAL A 307 -9.44 4.50 21.09
CA VAL A 307 -9.07 5.89 21.40
C VAL A 307 -9.90 6.86 20.56
N MET A 308 -10.07 6.62 19.26
CA MET A 308 -10.90 7.47 18.41
C MET A 308 -12.35 7.53 18.91
N HIS A 309 -12.89 6.42 19.41
CA HIS A 309 -14.24 6.38 19.97
C HIS A 309 -14.37 7.19 21.27
N VAL A 310 -13.38 7.08 22.18
CA VAL A 310 -13.37 7.79 23.47
C VAL A 310 -13.18 9.30 23.27
N TYR A 311 -12.20 9.69 22.45
CA TYR A 311 -11.81 11.10 22.29
C TYR A 311 -12.57 11.84 21.20
N LYS A 312 -13.35 11.14 20.35
CA LYS A 312 -14.10 11.70 19.21
C LYS A 312 -13.27 12.60 18.28
N HIS A 313 -11.96 12.40 18.26
CA HIS A 313 -11.00 13.10 17.41
C HIS A 313 -10.26 12.08 16.56
N ALA A 314 -9.97 12.43 15.30
CA ALA A 314 -9.12 11.63 14.45
C ALA A 314 -7.72 11.53 15.07
N GLN A 315 -7.18 10.31 15.13
CA GLN A 315 -5.85 10.02 15.66
C GLN A 315 -4.98 9.43 14.54
N PRO A 316 -3.67 9.70 14.54
CA PRO A 316 -2.73 9.02 13.64
C PRO A 316 -2.75 7.52 13.93
N ALA A 317 -3.07 6.69 12.93
CA ALA A 317 -3.19 5.25 13.14
C ALA A 317 -1.82 4.62 13.41
N LEU A 318 -0.78 5.12 12.73
CA LEU A 318 0.59 4.60 12.88
C LEU A 318 1.16 4.83 14.29
N LEU A 319 0.61 5.78 15.05
CA LEU A 319 0.99 6.03 16.45
C LEU A 319 0.87 4.77 17.32
N TYR A 320 -0.14 3.93 17.06
CA TYR A 320 -0.38 2.71 17.82
C TYR A 320 0.10 1.46 17.08
N LEU A 321 -0.02 1.46 15.75
CA LEU A 321 0.37 0.32 14.92
C LEU A 321 1.89 0.11 14.90
N VAL A 322 2.69 1.18 14.78
CA VAL A 322 4.15 1.06 14.66
C VAL A 322 4.78 0.48 15.92
N PRO A 323 4.51 0.98 17.14
CA PRO A 323 5.05 0.37 18.35
C PRO A 323 4.64 -1.10 18.49
N ALA A 324 3.38 -1.44 18.23
CA ALA A 324 2.90 -2.81 18.30
C ALA A 324 3.65 -3.72 17.29
N CYS A 325 3.78 -3.29 16.03
CA CYS A 325 4.40 -4.10 14.98
C CYS A 325 5.93 -4.23 15.14
N VAL A 326 6.62 -3.24 15.69
CA VAL A 326 8.09 -3.27 15.85
C VAL A 326 8.50 -3.92 17.16
N ILE A 327 7.83 -3.60 18.27
CA ILE A 327 8.21 -4.10 19.60
C ILE A 327 7.97 -5.61 19.71
N THR A 328 6.84 -6.11 19.22
CA THR A 328 6.49 -7.54 19.34
C THR A 328 7.54 -8.50 18.76
N PRO A 329 7.99 -8.39 17.49
CA PRO A 329 8.99 -9.30 16.95
C PRO A 329 10.37 -9.14 17.61
N ILE A 330 10.76 -7.92 18.01
CA ILE A 330 12.01 -7.69 18.73
C ILE A 330 11.97 -8.35 20.11
N PHE A 331 10.86 -8.21 20.84
CA PHE A 331 10.65 -8.81 22.15
C PHE A 331 10.69 -10.34 22.08
N ILE A 332 10.02 -10.93 21.08
CA ILE A 332 10.05 -12.37 20.84
C ILE A 332 11.46 -12.84 20.49
N ALA A 333 12.18 -12.10 19.63
CA ALA A 333 13.54 -12.45 19.26
C ALA A 333 14.51 -12.37 20.45
N MET A 334 14.25 -11.46 21.39
CA MET A 334 14.99 -11.39 22.65
C MET A 334 14.75 -12.62 23.53
N ILE A 335 13.49 -13.07 23.66
CA ILE A 335 13.14 -14.28 24.43
C ILE A 335 13.74 -15.54 23.79
N ARG A 336 13.71 -15.66 22.46
CA ARG A 336 14.24 -16.85 21.75
C ARG A 336 15.74 -16.82 21.51
N GLY A 337 16.41 -15.68 21.73
CA GLY A 337 17.83 -15.50 21.42
C GLY A 337 18.16 -15.32 19.93
N ASP A 338 17.14 -15.10 19.08
CA ASP A 338 17.29 -14.91 17.63
C ASP A 338 17.55 -13.44 17.23
N LEU A 339 17.88 -12.56 18.18
CA LEU A 339 17.96 -11.13 17.92
C LEU A 339 19.01 -10.78 16.85
N LYS A 340 20.18 -11.44 16.90
CA LYS A 340 21.25 -11.24 15.91
C LYS A 340 20.83 -11.74 14.52
N THR A 341 20.16 -12.88 14.46
CA THR A 341 19.70 -13.46 13.17
C THR A 341 18.57 -12.65 12.56
N LEU A 342 17.68 -12.08 13.39
CA LEU A 342 16.60 -11.22 12.94
C LEU A 342 17.14 -9.93 12.29
N PHE A 343 18.12 -9.28 12.92
CA PHE A 343 18.70 -8.05 12.38
C PHE A 343 19.65 -8.28 11.21
N ALA A 344 20.32 -9.44 11.16
CA ALA A 344 21.17 -9.83 10.05
C ALA A 344 20.42 -10.46 8.88
N TYR A 345 19.09 -10.64 8.99
CA TYR A 345 18.30 -11.20 7.91
C TYR A 345 18.26 -10.27 6.70
N GLU A 346 18.63 -10.82 5.55
CA GLU A 346 18.50 -10.19 4.23
C GLU A 346 17.75 -11.16 3.32
N ASP A 347 16.67 -10.66 2.72
CA ASP A 347 15.76 -11.44 1.89
C ASP A 347 16.40 -11.76 0.52
N HIS A 348 17.17 -10.79 0.02
CA HIS A 348 18.02 -10.84 -1.16
C HIS A 348 19.39 -10.23 -0.80
N PRO A 349 20.38 -11.04 -0.41
CA PRO A 349 21.71 -10.53 -0.12
C PRO A 349 22.26 -9.86 -1.38
N GLU A 350 22.70 -8.61 -1.24
CA GLU A 350 23.47 -7.96 -2.31
C GLU A 350 24.75 -8.77 -2.50
N GLU A 351 25.05 -9.19 -3.73
CA GLU A 351 26.39 -9.65 -4.06
C GLU A 351 27.32 -8.50 -3.71
N LYS A 352 28.09 -8.66 -2.63
CA LYS A 352 29.14 -7.72 -2.29
C LYS A 352 30.12 -7.81 -3.45
N THR A 353 30.07 -6.83 -4.35
CA THR A 353 31.15 -6.60 -5.30
C THR A 353 32.40 -6.46 -4.44
N ASP A 354 33.26 -7.46 -4.47
CA ASP A 354 34.54 -7.41 -3.78
C ASP A 354 35.31 -6.21 -4.35
N GLU A 355 35.28 -5.09 -3.64
CA GLU A 355 36.12 -3.91 -3.86
C GLU A 355 37.63 -4.22 -3.67
N LYS A 356 38.01 -5.50 -3.62
CA LYS A 356 39.38 -5.97 -3.47
C LYS A 356 40.09 -6.23 -4.81
N GLU A 357 39.39 -6.45 -5.93
CA GLU A 357 40.06 -6.67 -7.22
C GLU A 357 40.53 -5.37 -7.93
N VAL A 358 40.08 -4.19 -7.49
CA VAL A 358 40.52 -2.91 -8.09
C VAL A 358 41.85 -2.42 -7.51
N LYS A 359 42.30 -2.93 -6.36
CA LYS A 359 43.58 -2.50 -5.74
C LYS A 359 44.82 -3.29 -6.17
N GLU A 360 44.67 -4.42 -6.85
CA GLU A 360 45.83 -5.19 -7.33
C GLU A 360 46.29 -4.84 -8.75
N LYS A 361 45.47 -4.11 -9.53
CA LYS A 361 45.84 -3.64 -10.89
C LYS A 361 46.53 -2.28 -10.94
N SER A 362 46.78 -1.63 -9.80
CA SER A 362 47.52 -0.37 -9.71
C SER A 362 48.93 -0.57 -9.15
N LYS A 363 49.78 -1.30 -9.88
CA LYS A 363 51.25 -1.18 -9.79
C LYS A 363 51.78 -0.83 -11.19
N PRO A 364 52.48 0.30 -11.38
CA PRO A 364 53.08 0.62 -12.66
C PRO A 364 54.29 -0.29 -12.91
N GLU A 365 54.24 -1.06 -13.98
CA GLU A 365 55.39 -1.78 -14.52
C GLU A 365 56.44 -0.76 -15.01
N GLN A 366 57.61 -0.74 -14.36
CA GLN A 366 58.75 0.06 -14.79
C GLN A 366 59.29 -0.47 -16.13
N SER A 367 59.26 0.41 -17.13
CA SER A 367 59.97 0.31 -18.41
C SER A 367 61.39 -0.24 -18.27
N LYS A 368 61.61 -1.47 -18.74
CA LYS A 368 62.93 -1.98 -19.15
C LYS A 368 63.01 -1.99 -20.67
N THR A 369 63.52 -0.91 -21.25
CA THR A 369 64.00 -0.89 -22.64
C THR A 369 65.38 -1.53 -22.67
N GLU A 370 65.45 -2.83 -22.95
CA GLU A 370 66.71 -3.54 -23.16
C GLU A 370 67.05 -3.57 -24.66
N LYS A 371 68.25 -3.04 -24.97
CA LYS A 371 68.94 -3.08 -26.26
C LYS A 371 69.19 -4.53 -26.72
N LYS A 372 68.99 -4.82 -28.01
CA LYS A 372 69.91 -5.59 -28.91
C LYS A 372 69.25 -5.73 -30.29
N LYS A 373 69.68 -5.00 -31.33
CA LYS A 373 70.85 -5.17 -32.24
C LYS A 373 70.60 -6.13 -33.42
N THR A 374 71.16 -5.69 -34.57
CA THR A 374 71.51 -6.40 -35.82
C THR A 374 70.33 -6.66 -36.76
N LYS A 375 70.33 -6.24 -38.03
CA LYS A 375 71.40 -6.24 -39.04
C LYS A 375 71.19 -5.12 -40.05
#